data_AF-X1BTA3-F1
#
_entry.id   AF-X1BTA3-F1
#
_cell.length_a   1.000
_cell.length_b   1.000
_cell.length_c   1.000
_cell.angle_alpha   90.00
_cell.angle_beta   90.00
_cell.angle_gamma   90.00
#
_symmetry.space_group_name_H-M   'P 1'
#
loop_
_entity.id
_entity.type
_entity.pdbx_description
1 polymer ?
#
loop_
_entity_poly.entity_id
_entity_poly.type
_entity_poly.pdbx_seq_one_letter_code
_entity_poly.pdbx_strand_id
1 'polypeptide(L)'
;MKIPIDAINLKVYDDLGEILGVSALGSIDDASRKTVTIELYQNRVSMTPGSKFKFILEYYLPPEKHLSSNWLQQSISINLLTTKFEYFIREQTTNLIVEGCGTVEYMSSLP
;
A
#
# COMPACT_ATOMS: atom_id res chain seq x y z
N MET A 1 -2.62 2.20 -10.24
CA MET A 1 -2.77 1.35 -9.03
C MET A 1 -3.59 2.10 -7.98
N LYS A 2 -4.27 1.41 -7.05
CA LYS A 2 -5.15 2.06 -6.07
C LYS A 2 -4.79 1.66 -4.64
N ILE A 3 -4.54 2.63 -3.76
CA ILE A 3 -4.22 2.45 -2.33
C ILE A 3 -5.42 2.89 -1.45
N PRO A 4 -5.45 2.55 -0.14
CA PRO A 4 -6.50 3.02 0.77
C PRO A 4 -6.63 4.55 0.82
N ILE A 5 -7.86 5.06 0.97
CA ILE A 5 -8.15 6.52 0.99
C ILE A 5 -7.46 7.24 2.14
N ASP A 6 -7.23 6.58 3.25
CA ASP A 6 -6.62 7.10 4.47
C ASP A 6 -5.09 6.99 4.47
N ALA A 7 -4.48 6.40 3.44
CA ALA A 7 -3.04 6.39 3.28
C ALA A 7 -2.47 7.82 3.16
N ILE A 8 -1.42 8.09 3.94
CA ILE A 8 -0.67 9.36 3.97
C ILE A 8 0.82 9.09 3.83
N ASN A 9 1.62 10.16 3.62
CA ASN A 9 3.08 10.08 3.45
C ASN A 9 3.50 9.08 2.36
N LEU A 10 2.78 9.06 1.24
CA LEU A 10 3.10 8.21 0.10
C LEU A 10 4.47 8.58 -0.45
N LYS A 11 5.35 7.58 -0.58
CA LYS A 11 6.64 7.66 -1.23
C LYS A 11 6.77 6.53 -2.24
N VAL A 12 7.37 6.83 -3.38
CA VAL A 12 7.72 5.82 -4.36
C VAL A 12 9.19 6.01 -4.71
N TYR A 13 9.93 4.92 -4.68
CA TYR A 13 11.36 4.92 -4.93
C TYR A 13 11.75 3.68 -5.72
N ASP A 14 12.89 3.75 -6.40
CA ASP A 14 13.53 2.61 -7.04
C ASP A 14 14.97 2.50 -6.55
N ASP A 15 15.76 1.65 -7.22
CA ASP A 15 17.16 1.41 -6.85
C ASP A 15 18.04 2.69 -7.01
N LEU A 16 17.55 3.75 -7.67
CA LEU A 16 18.23 5.05 -7.84
C LEU A 16 17.74 6.13 -6.85
N GLY A 17 16.76 5.81 -6.01
CA GLY A 17 16.18 6.72 -5.02
C GLY A 17 14.74 7.12 -5.34
N GLU A 18 14.30 8.25 -4.79
CA GLU A 18 12.91 8.69 -4.91
C GLU A 18 12.53 9.02 -6.36
N ILE A 19 11.33 8.61 -6.75
CA ILE A 19 10.72 8.93 -8.04
C ILE A 19 9.86 10.18 -7.86
N LEU A 20 10.19 11.22 -8.63
CA LEU A 20 9.42 12.46 -8.66
C LEU A 20 8.21 12.28 -9.59
N GLY A 21 7.19 13.11 -9.45
CA GLY A 21 5.97 12.99 -10.27
C GLY A 21 4.99 11.91 -9.81
N VAL A 22 5.04 11.56 -8.53
CA VAL A 22 4.04 10.70 -7.91
C VAL A 22 2.88 11.55 -7.44
N SER A 23 1.67 11.20 -7.85
CA SER A 23 0.45 11.80 -7.33
C SER A 23 -0.53 10.74 -6.84
N ALA A 24 -1.26 11.07 -5.78
CA ALA A 24 -2.33 10.24 -5.25
C ALA A 24 -3.62 11.08 -5.19
N LEU A 25 -4.53 10.80 -6.11
CA LEU A 25 -5.82 11.49 -6.19
C LEU A 25 -6.95 10.53 -5.80
N GLY A 26 -8.06 11.05 -5.28
CA GLY A 26 -9.23 10.22 -4.99
C GLY A 26 -9.68 9.45 -6.24
N SER A 27 -9.97 8.16 -6.10
CA SER A 27 -10.46 7.36 -7.22
C SER A 27 -11.90 7.75 -7.55
N ILE A 28 -12.17 8.07 -8.82
CA ILE A 28 -13.52 8.43 -9.30
C ILE A 28 -14.50 7.26 -9.09
N ASP A 29 -14.03 6.02 -9.25
CA ASP A 29 -14.88 4.83 -9.19
C ASP A 29 -14.96 4.18 -7.79
N ASP A 30 -14.15 4.65 -6.82
CA ASP A 30 -14.04 4.00 -5.49
C ASP A 30 -13.68 5.04 -4.43
N ALA A 31 -14.69 5.53 -3.69
CA ALA A 31 -14.51 6.52 -2.63
C ALA A 31 -13.63 6.03 -1.46
N SER A 32 -13.43 4.71 -1.33
CA SER A 32 -12.57 4.12 -0.31
C SER A 32 -11.08 4.08 -0.71
N ARG A 33 -10.73 4.58 -1.91
CA ARG A 33 -9.38 4.47 -2.46
C ARG A 33 -8.86 5.74 -3.13
N LYS A 34 -7.53 5.83 -3.19
CA LYS A 34 -6.78 6.80 -4.00
C LYS A 34 -6.11 6.09 -5.17
N THR A 35 -6.23 6.65 -6.37
CA THR A 35 -5.45 6.23 -7.53
C THR A 35 -4.07 6.88 -7.44
N VAL A 36 -3.04 6.04 -7.43
CA VAL A 36 -1.65 6.47 -7.51
C VAL A 36 -1.18 6.41 -8.96
N THR A 37 -0.70 7.55 -9.43
CA THR A 37 -0.10 7.74 -10.74
C THR A 37 1.39 8.03 -10.55
N ILE A 38 2.24 7.27 -11.24
CA ILE A 38 3.69 7.47 -11.26
C ILE A 38 4.07 8.01 -12.64
N GLU A 39 4.53 9.26 -12.69
CA GLU A 39 4.99 9.91 -13.91
C GLU A 39 6.50 9.78 -14.08
N LEU A 40 6.94 8.67 -14.69
CA LEU A 40 8.36 8.36 -14.83
C LEU A 40 9.17 9.45 -15.56
N TYR A 41 8.57 10.18 -16.49
CA TYR A 41 9.28 11.18 -17.30
C TYR A 41 9.86 12.35 -16.50
N GLN A 42 9.45 12.55 -15.24
CA GLN A 42 9.95 13.66 -14.42
C GLN A 42 11.41 13.47 -14.00
N ASN A 43 11.80 12.26 -13.60
CA ASN A 43 13.17 11.98 -13.17
C ASN A 43 13.67 10.57 -13.54
N ARG A 44 12.97 9.86 -14.43
CA ARG A 44 13.31 8.54 -14.97
C ARG A 44 13.06 8.50 -16.49
N VAL A 45 13.51 7.43 -17.11
CA VAL A 45 13.34 7.21 -18.55
C VAL A 45 11.97 6.60 -18.83
N SER A 46 11.31 7.09 -19.88
CA SER A 46 10.04 6.52 -20.36
C SER A 46 10.21 5.04 -20.74
N MET A 47 9.23 4.23 -20.36
CA MET A 47 9.24 2.80 -20.64
C MET A 47 8.95 2.52 -22.11
N THR A 48 9.78 1.68 -22.75
CA THR A 48 9.50 1.10 -24.06
C THR A 48 8.66 -0.18 -23.92
N PRO A 49 7.93 -0.61 -24.96
CA PRO A 49 7.19 -1.87 -24.92
C PRO A 49 8.10 -3.05 -24.56
N GLY A 50 7.65 -3.91 -23.64
CA GLY A 50 8.40 -5.08 -23.15
C GLY A 50 9.47 -4.77 -22.09
N SER A 51 9.70 -3.50 -21.76
CA SER A 51 10.55 -3.14 -20.62
C SER A 51 9.91 -3.54 -19.29
N LYS A 52 10.75 -3.77 -18.28
CA LYS A 52 10.33 -4.09 -16.92
C LYS A 52 10.68 -2.93 -16.01
N PHE A 53 9.78 -2.60 -15.10
CA PHE A 53 9.99 -1.57 -14.10
C PHE A 53 9.77 -2.15 -12.71
N LYS A 54 10.72 -1.90 -11.83
CA LYS A 54 10.69 -2.31 -10.43
C LYS A 54 10.71 -1.04 -9.58
N PHE A 55 9.80 -0.97 -8.64
CA PHE A 55 9.67 0.15 -7.72
C PHE A 55 9.23 -0.37 -6.37
N ILE A 56 9.40 0.47 -5.36
CA ILE A 56 8.94 0.28 -4.01
C ILE A 56 7.97 1.42 -3.72
N LEU A 57 6.82 1.08 -3.16
CA LEU A 57 5.79 2.03 -2.76
C LEU A 57 5.57 1.87 -1.27
N GLU A 58 5.70 2.99 -0.57
CA GLU A 58 5.60 3.08 0.88
C GLU A 58 4.55 4.12 1.24
N TYR A 59 3.69 3.81 2.20
CA TYR A 59 2.73 4.76 2.76
C TYR A 59 2.44 4.40 4.20
N TYR A 60 1.96 5.39 4.95
CA TYR A 60 1.53 5.23 6.32
C TYR A 60 0.01 5.13 6.39
N LEU A 61 -0.50 4.13 7.11
CA LEU A 61 -1.91 4.02 7.46
C LEU A 61 -2.10 4.48 8.91
N PRO A 62 -2.94 5.51 9.15
CA PRO A 62 -3.25 5.97 10.50
C PRO A 62 -3.85 4.83 11.34
N PRO A 63 -3.20 4.44 12.46
CA PRO A 63 -3.59 3.28 13.24
C PRO A 63 -4.98 3.42 13.85
N GLU A 64 -5.45 4.64 14.09
CA GLU A 64 -6.75 4.94 14.70
C GLU A 64 -7.94 4.37 13.90
N LYS A 65 -7.73 4.09 12.61
CA LYS A 65 -8.76 3.53 11.71
C LYS A 65 -8.73 2.01 11.61
N HIS A 66 -7.64 1.37 12.02
CA HIS A 66 -7.39 -0.07 11.84
C HIS A 66 -7.13 -0.81 13.16
N LEU A 67 -6.90 -0.06 14.25
CA LEU A 67 -6.81 -0.56 15.60
C LEU A 67 -8.12 -0.35 16.35
N SER A 68 -8.53 -1.38 17.06
CA SER A 68 -9.53 -1.30 18.11
C SER A 68 -8.94 -1.84 19.39
N SER A 69 -9.28 -1.23 20.52
CA SER A 69 -8.87 -1.70 21.84
C SER A 69 -10.10 -1.83 22.72
N ASN A 70 -10.19 -2.93 23.46
CA ASN A 70 -10.99 -2.99 24.66
C ASN A 70 -10.06 -2.99 25.88
N TRP A 71 -10.61 -3.14 27.09
CA TRP A 71 -9.80 -3.06 28.32
C TRP A 71 -8.77 -4.18 28.49
N LEU A 72 -8.92 -5.30 27.80
CA LEU A 72 -8.11 -6.51 27.97
C LEU A 72 -7.31 -6.88 26.71
N GLN A 73 -7.72 -6.39 25.54
CA GLN A 73 -7.24 -6.85 24.25
C GLN A 73 -7.16 -5.71 23.24
N GLN A 74 -6.09 -5.72 22.44
CA GLN A 74 -5.95 -4.91 21.23
C GLN A 74 -6.17 -5.80 20.01
N SER A 75 -6.94 -5.29 19.06
CA SER A 75 -7.31 -5.99 17.84
C SER A 75 -6.95 -5.12 16.63
N ILE A 76 -6.15 -5.66 15.72
CA ILE A 76 -5.85 -5.07 14.42
C ILE A 76 -6.78 -5.72 13.39
N SER A 77 -7.51 -4.90 12.63
CA SER A 77 -8.25 -5.35 11.45
C SER A 77 -7.75 -4.58 10.25
N ILE A 78 -6.99 -5.26 9.38
CA ILE A 78 -6.44 -4.68 8.16
C ILE A 78 -6.65 -5.64 6.99
N ASN A 79 -6.97 -5.08 5.82
CA ASN A 79 -6.99 -5.85 4.59
C ASN A 79 -5.54 -6.17 4.17
N LEU A 80 -5.18 -7.46 4.08
CA LEU A 80 -3.85 -7.90 3.66
C LEU A 80 -3.51 -7.54 2.19
N LEU A 81 -4.54 -7.23 1.38
CA LEU A 81 -4.47 -6.77 0.00
C LEU A 81 -4.93 -5.31 -0.06
N THR A 82 -4.21 -4.41 0.61
CA THR A 82 -4.52 -2.98 0.66
C THR A 82 -4.55 -2.32 -0.73
N THR A 83 -3.69 -2.79 -1.63
CA THR A 83 -3.49 -2.21 -2.96
C THR A 83 -4.20 -3.01 -4.04
N LYS A 84 -4.97 -2.33 -4.91
CA LYS A 84 -5.53 -2.90 -6.13
C LYS A 84 -4.67 -2.53 -7.35
N PHE A 85 -4.43 -3.51 -8.20
CA PHE A 85 -3.67 -3.35 -9.43
C PHE A 85 -4.56 -3.61 -10.64
N GLU A 86 -4.32 -2.87 -11.72
CA GLU A 86 -4.99 -3.07 -13.02
C GLU A 86 -4.17 -4.03 -13.92
N TYR A 87 -3.18 -4.69 -13.33
CA TYR A 87 -2.24 -5.58 -14.03
C TYR A 87 -2.32 -6.99 -13.45
N PHE A 88 -1.91 -7.98 -14.25
CA PHE A 88 -1.79 -9.35 -13.79
C PHE A 88 -0.65 -9.49 -12.77
N ILE A 89 -0.98 -9.91 -11.56
CA ILE A 89 -0.02 -10.18 -10.50
C ILE A 89 0.43 -11.63 -10.63
N ARG A 90 1.70 -11.84 -10.97
CA ARG A 90 2.27 -13.20 -11.10
C ARG A 90 2.57 -13.82 -9.73
N GLU A 91 3.17 -13.05 -8.83
CA GLU A 91 3.62 -13.47 -7.52
C GLU A 91 3.37 -12.34 -6.52
N GLN A 92 2.93 -12.68 -5.31
CA GLN A 92 2.71 -11.73 -4.23
C GLN A 92 3.08 -12.35 -2.89
N THR A 93 3.83 -11.60 -2.08
CA THR A 93 4.17 -11.95 -0.70
C THR A 93 3.74 -10.80 0.22
N THR A 94 2.89 -11.09 1.20
CA THR A 94 2.46 -10.12 2.22
C THR A 94 3.12 -10.49 3.55
N ASN A 95 3.92 -9.59 4.10
CA ASN A 95 4.56 -9.76 5.41
C ASN A 95 3.87 -8.86 6.44
N LEU A 96 3.40 -9.43 7.54
CA LEU A 96 2.92 -8.70 8.71
C LEU A 96 3.98 -8.80 9.81
N ILE A 97 4.47 -7.65 10.27
CA ILE A 97 5.49 -7.58 11.31
C ILE A 97 4.86 -6.96 12.56
N VAL A 98 4.88 -7.69 13.67
CA VAL A 98 4.43 -7.23 14.98
C VAL A 98 5.66 -7.14 15.87
N GLU A 99 6.12 -5.92 16.18
CA GLU A 99 7.36 -5.70 16.93
C GLU A 99 7.25 -6.11 18.41
N GLY A 100 6.03 -6.14 18.97
CA GLY A 100 5.79 -6.61 20.32
C GLY A 100 4.33 -7.01 20.57
N CYS A 101 4.12 -8.23 21.03
CA CYS A 101 2.83 -8.69 21.57
C CYS A 101 3.08 -9.70 22.69
N GLY A 102 2.19 -9.73 23.69
CA GLY A 102 2.26 -10.75 24.75
C GLY A 102 1.83 -12.13 24.23
N THR A 103 0.65 -12.17 23.59
CA THR A 103 0.07 -13.39 23.01
C THR A 103 -0.75 -13.01 21.78
N VAL A 104 -0.71 -13.84 20.73
CA VAL A 104 -1.64 -13.77 19.60
C VAL A 104 -2.74 -14.80 19.84
N GLU A 105 -3.93 -14.36 20.20
CA GLU A 105 -5.05 -15.25 20.52
C GLU A 105 -5.75 -15.80 19.28
N TYR A 106 -5.89 -14.98 18.23
CA TYR A 106 -6.66 -15.33 17.04
C TYR A 106 -6.15 -14.59 15.81
N MET A 107 -6.09 -15.29 14.68
CA MET A 107 -5.84 -14.73 13.36
C MET A 107 -6.82 -15.34 12.37
N SER A 108 -7.56 -14.51 11.64
CA SER A 108 -8.44 -14.94 10.56
C SER A 108 -8.19 -14.14 9.31
N SER A 109 -8.21 -14.80 8.15
CA SER A 109 -8.45 -14.10 6.90
C SER A 109 -9.93 -13.69 6.83
N LEU A 110 -10.21 -12.52 6.24
CA LEU A 110 -11.56 -12.22 5.79
C LEU A 110 -12.04 -13.36 4.85
N PRO A 111 -13.33 -13.77 4.91
CA PRO A 111 -13.89 -14.76 4.00
C PRO A 111 -13.84 -14.31 2.53
#